data_AF-A0A2M7WX49-F1
#
_entry.id   AF-A0A2M7WX49-F1
#
_cell.length_a   1.000
_cell.length_b   1.000
_cell.length_c   1.000
_cell.angle_alpha   90.00
_cell.angle_beta   90.00
_cell.angle_gamma   90.00
#
_symmetry.space_group_name_H-M   'P 1'
#
loop_
_entity.id
_entity.type
_entity.pdbx_description
1 polymer ?
#
loop_
_entity_poly.entity_id
_entity_poly.type
_entity_poly.pdbx_seq_one_letter_code
_entity_poly.pdbx_strand_id
1 'polypeptide(L)'
;GGVRIIVASAGYVGSVLFGAGLLLGHLRRWSAPRLLLVLGLALGALCLLFVRNGFGILAGLLLASALILAAAKWSVPAQDWLLRVLALQLLLDGYNSLFTVLLPTTGTIAHTDADTLAEITHLPAFFWVALWLAFSTILAWRLLRLAWINPSAPPIDHPRDP
;
A
#
# COMPACT_ATOMS: atom_id res chain seq x y z
N GLY A 1 9.07 1.22 25.56
CA GLY A 1 9.12 2.52 24.86
C GLY A 1 9.09 2.37 23.34
N GLY A 2 10.12 1.78 22.72
CA GLY A 2 10.35 1.87 21.26
C GLY A 2 9.30 1.24 20.32
N VAL A 3 8.56 0.22 20.76
CA VAL A 3 7.55 -0.44 19.92
C VAL A 3 6.40 0.51 19.56
N ARG A 4 6.06 1.46 20.45
CA ARG A 4 5.01 2.46 20.20
C ARG A 4 5.36 3.39 19.04
N ILE A 5 6.64 3.75 18.87
CA ILE A 5 7.09 4.64 17.79
C ILE A 5 6.88 3.96 16.43
N ILE A 6 7.24 2.67 16.36
CA ILE A 6 7.09 1.85 15.15
C ILE A 6 5.60 1.66 14.84
N VAL A 7 4.78 1.32 15.84
CA VAL A 7 3.34 1.10 15.67
C VAL A 7 2.63 2.39 15.21
N ALA A 8 2.93 3.53 15.84
CA ALA A 8 2.36 4.83 15.46
C ALA A 8 2.75 5.25 14.03
N SER A 9 3.95 4.88 13.57
CA SER A 9 4.40 5.20 12.19
C SER A 9 3.99 4.14 11.15
N ALA A 10 3.54 2.95 11.58
CA ALA A 10 3.30 1.82 10.70
C ALA A 10 2.15 2.06 9.72
N GLY A 11 1.10 2.77 10.13
CA GLY A 11 -0.03 3.10 9.25
C GLY A 11 0.36 4.04 8.12
N TYR A 12 1.20 5.03 8.42
CA TYR A 12 1.57 6.10 7.48
C TYR A 12 2.71 5.71 6.54
N VAL A 13 3.70 4.98 7.05
CA VAL A 13 4.89 4.59 6.30
C VAL A 13 4.74 3.19 5.70
N GLY A 14 3.98 2.31 6.36
CA GLY A 14 3.83 0.90 5.97
C GLY A 14 3.10 0.70 4.66
N SER A 15 2.01 1.44 4.41
CA SER A 15 1.24 1.37 3.15
C SER A 15 2.09 1.77 1.94
N VAL A 16 2.88 2.83 2.07
CA VAL A 16 3.80 3.30 1.02
C VAL A 16 4.94 2.32 0.79
N LEU A 17 5.54 1.78 1.85
CA LEU A 17 6.58 0.75 1.74
C LEU A 17 6.04 -0.53 1.08
N PHE A 18 4.80 -0.90 1.38
CA PHE A 18 4.18 -2.10 0.82
C PHE A 18 3.86 -1.92 -0.67
N GLY A 19 3.30 -0.75 -1.06
CA GLY A 19 3.14 -0.36 -2.46
C GLY A 19 4.48 -0.31 -3.21
N ALA A 20 5.53 0.21 -2.57
CA ALA A 20 6.89 0.21 -3.10
C ALA A 20 7.43 -1.20 -3.36
N GLY A 21 7.23 -2.11 -2.41
CA GLY A 21 7.63 -3.51 -2.54
C GLY A 21 6.94 -4.21 -3.70
N LEU A 22 5.64 -3.97 -3.90
CA LEU A 22 4.88 -4.53 -5.02
C LEU A 22 5.40 -4.02 -6.38
N LEU A 23 5.65 -2.72 -6.50
CA LEU A 23 6.23 -2.12 -7.71
C LEU A 23 7.65 -2.64 -7.99
N LEU A 24 8.51 -2.68 -6.98
CA LEU A 24 9.87 -3.19 -7.12
C LEU A 24 9.91 -4.69 -7.45
N GLY A 25 8.99 -5.48 -6.87
CA GLY A 25 8.81 -6.89 -7.20
C GLY A 25 8.43 -7.08 -8.67
N HIS A 26 7.47 -6.29 -9.15
CA HIS A 26 7.07 -6.29 -10.55
C HIS A 26 8.23 -5.88 -11.48
N LEU A 27 8.97 -4.81 -11.14
CA LEU A 27 10.14 -4.36 -11.88
C LEU A 27 11.30 -5.37 -11.87
N ARG A 28 11.43 -6.19 -10.81
CA ARG A 28 12.38 -7.31 -10.72
C ARG A 28 11.90 -8.59 -11.40
N ARG A 29 10.89 -8.51 -12.29
CA ARG A 29 10.33 -9.63 -13.08
C ARG A 29 9.61 -10.70 -12.26
N TRP A 30 9.12 -10.39 -11.06
CA TRP A 30 8.21 -11.31 -10.40
C TRP A 30 6.89 -11.34 -11.17
N SER A 31 6.35 -12.55 -11.39
CA SER A 31 5.09 -12.68 -12.12
C SER A 31 3.94 -12.07 -11.32
N ALA A 32 3.15 -11.19 -11.95
CA ALA A 32 1.97 -10.61 -11.32
C ALA A 32 1.04 -11.61 -10.63
N PRO A 33 0.79 -12.82 -11.15
CA PRO A 33 -0.04 -13.79 -10.44
C PRO A 33 0.56 -14.21 -9.08
N ARG A 34 1.89 -14.33 -8.96
CA ARG A 34 2.52 -14.63 -7.66
C ARG A 34 2.34 -13.47 -6.67
N LEU A 35 2.49 -12.24 -7.14
CA LEU A 35 2.33 -11.05 -6.30
C LEU A 35 0.88 -10.89 -5.81
N LEU A 36 -0.09 -11.09 -6.70
CA LEU A 36 -1.52 -11.06 -6.34
C LEU A 36 -1.91 -12.19 -5.37
N LEU A 37 -1.34 -13.40 -5.55
CA LEU A 37 -1.56 -14.51 -4.63
C LEU A 37 -1.04 -14.20 -3.23
N VAL A 38 0.22 -13.74 -3.13
CA VAL A 38 0.83 -13.36 -1.84
C VAL A 38 0.03 -12.24 -1.18
N LEU A 39 -0.42 -11.25 -1.96
CA LEU A 39 -1.23 -10.15 -1.47
C LEU A 39 -2.57 -10.64 -0.90
N GLY A 40 -3.28 -11.51 -1.62
CA GLY A 40 -4.54 -12.09 -1.18
C GLY A 40 -4.38 -12.95 0.09
N LEU A 41 -3.34 -13.78 0.15
CA LEU A 41 -3.04 -14.60 1.34
C LEU A 41 -2.68 -13.73 2.56
N ALA A 42 -1.84 -12.71 2.38
CA ALA A 42 -1.48 -11.80 3.45
C ALA A 42 -2.70 -11.04 3.98
N LEU A 43 -3.54 -10.51 3.09
CA LEU A 43 -4.78 -9.83 3.46
C LEU A 43 -5.73 -10.76 4.23
N GLY A 44 -5.92 -11.99 3.75
CA GLY A 44 -6.76 -12.98 4.41
C GLY A 44 -6.24 -13.34 5.81
N ALA A 45 -4.94 -13.57 5.95
CA ALA A 45 -4.30 -13.85 7.23
C ALA A 45 -4.45 -12.68 8.21
N LEU A 46 -4.16 -11.45 7.78
CA LEU A 46 -4.33 -10.25 8.60
C LEU A 46 -5.79 -10.04 9.02
N CYS A 47 -6.73 -10.27 8.10
CA CYS A 47 -8.16 -10.19 8.39
C CYS A 47 -8.56 -11.14 9.53
N LEU A 48 -8.17 -12.42 9.45
CA LEU A 48 -8.49 -13.41 10.48
C LEU A 48 -7.79 -13.12 11.82
N LEU A 49 -6.57 -12.58 11.78
CA LEU A 49 -5.80 -12.29 12.98
C LEU A 49 -6.28 -11.06 13.73
N PHE A 50 -6.70 -9.99 13.03
CA PHE A 50 -6.94 -8.68 13.64
C PHE A 50 -8.39 -8.22 13.61
N VAL A 51 -9.21 -8.67 12.65
CA VAL A 51 -10.61 -8.25 12.57
C VAL A 51 -11.46 -9.10 13.51
N ARG A 52 -12.28 -8.42 14.31
CA ARG A 52 -13.11 -9.05 15.36
C ARG A 52 -14.61 -8.89 15.15
N ASN A 53 -15.04 -8.27 14.05
CA ASN A 53 -16.45 -8.11 13.70
C ASN A 53 -16.80 -8.92 12.45
N GLY A 54 -18.01 -9.50 12.43
CA GLY A 54 -18.42 -10.43 11.36
C GLY A 54 -18.47 -9.79 9.97
N PHE A 55 -18.92 -8.54 9.88
CA PHE A 55 -18.94 -7.79 8.62
C PHE A 55 -17.54 -7.61 8.04
N GLY A 56 -16.58 -7.17 8.85
CA GLY A 56 -15.20 -6.94 8.43
C GLY A 56 -14.48 -8.25 8.08
N ILE A 57 -14.77 -9.35 8.78
CA ILE A 57 -14.26 -10.67 8.42
C ILE A 57 -14.80 -11.09 7.05
N LEU A 58 -16.11 -10.98 6.83
CA LEU A 58 -16.73 -11.32 5.55
C LEU A 58 -16.16 -10.47 4.40
N ALA A 59 -16.11 -9.14 4.57
CA ALA A 59 -15.58 -8.23 3.57
C ALA A 59 -14.10 -8.48 3.28
N GLY A 60 -13.28 -8.67 4.31
CA GLY A 60 -11.85 -8.93 4.15
C GLY A 60 -11.56 -10.27 3.49
N LEU A 61 -12.30 -11.33 3.85
CA LEU A 61 -12.17 -12.64 3.20
C LEU A 61 -12.67 -12.62 1.75
N LEU A 62 -13.74 -11.89 1.45
CA LEU A 62 -14.20 -11.70 0.06
C LEU A 62 -13.13 -11.02 -0.78
N LEU A 63 -12.52 -9.95 -0.27
CA LEU A 63 -11.46 -9.23 -0.96
C LEU A 63 -10.19 -10.10 -1.14
N ALA A 64 -9.78 -10.83 -0.11
CA ALA A 64 -8.68 -11.78 -0.17
C ALA A 64 -8.94 -12.88 -1.21
N SER A 65 -10.15 -13.45 -1.22
CA SER A 65 -10.55 -14.47 -2.18
C SER A 65 -10.57 -13.93 -3.60
N ALA A 66 -11.04 -12.71 -3.81
CA ALA A 66 -11.05 -12.05 -5.13
C ALA A 66 -9.63 -11.89 -5.68
N LEU A 67 -8.65 -11.50 -4.85
CA LEU A 67 -7.25 -11.38 -5.26
C LEU A 67 -6.63 -12.73 -5.63
N ILE A 68 -6.91 -13.77 -4.84
CA ILE A 68 -6.45 -15.14 -5.13
C ILE A 68 -7.09 -15.68 -6.42
N LEU A 69 -8.37 -15.41 -6.63
CA LEU A 69 -9.08 -15.80 -7.86
C LEU A 69 -8.54 -15.05 -9.08
N ALA A 70 -8.24 -13.75 -8.95
CA ALA A 70 -7.61 -12.97 -10.01
C ALA A 70 -6.23 -13.53 -10.37
N ALA A 71 -5.43 -13.90 -9.37
CA ALA A 71 -4.14 -14.56 -9.58
C ALA A 71 -4.25 -15.90 -10.32
N ALA A 72 -5.31 -16.67 -10.09
CA ALA A 72 -5.48 -18.00 -10.67
C ALA A 72 -6.20 -18.01 -12.04
N LYS A 73 -7.16 -17.11 -12.26
CA LYS A 73 -8.12 -17.21 -13.37
C LYS A 73 -8.01 -16.10 -14.42
N TRP A 74 -7.39 -14.97 -14.10
CA TRP A 74 -7.34 -13.84 -15.05
C TRP A 74 -6.20 -14.01 -16.06
N SER A 75 -6.30 -13.31 -17.18
CA SER A 75 -5.21 -13.25 -18.16
C SER A 75 -4.03 -12.44 -17.59
N VAL A 76 -2.81 -12.77 -18.04
CA VAL A 76 -1.58 -12.07 -17.60
C VAL A 76 -1.67 -10.54 -17.75
N PRO A 77 -2.20 -9.98 -18.87
CA PRO A 77 -2.37 -8.53 -18.98
C PRO A 77 -3.32 -7.93 -17.95
N ALA A 78 -4.41 -8.63 -17.62
CA ALA A 78 -5.37 -8.17 -16.61
C ALA A 78 -4.76 -8.22 -15.19
N GLN A 79 -3.93 -9.23 -14.91
CA GLN A 79 -3.19 -9.34 -13.65
C GLN A 79 -2.17 -8.21 -13.49
N ASP A 80 -1.41 -7.91 -14.54
CA ASP A 80 -0.45 -6.80 -14.55
C ASP A 80 -1.15 -5.45 -14.36
N TRP A 81 -2.29 -5.24 -15.02
CA TRP A 81 -3.10 -4.04 -14.85
C TRP A 81 -3.60 -3.89 -13.41
N LEU A 82 -4.21 -4.95 -12.85
CA LEU A 82 -4.73 -4.94 -11.48
C LEU A 82 -3.62 -4.64 -10.47
N LEU A 83 -2.46 -5.29 -10.62
CA LEU A 83 -1.32 -5.07 -9.75
C LEU A 83 -0.83 -3.61 -9.79
N ARG A 84 -0.78 -2.99 -10.98
CA ARG A 84 -0.41 -1.57 -11.14
C ARG A 84 -1.43 -0.64 -10.49
N VAL A 85 -2.72 -0.93 -10.64
CA VAL A 85 -3.79 -0.15 -9.98
C VAL A 85 -3.69 -0.26 -8.46
N LEU A 86 -3.52 -1.46 -7.92
CA LEU A 86 -3.37 -1.67 -6.47
C LEU A 86 -2.14 -0.97 -5.91
N ALA A 87 -1.02 -1.04 -6.63
CA ALA A 87 0.19 -0.35 -6.22
C ALA A 87 0.02 1.18 -6.23
N LEU A 88 -0.65 1.72 -7.26
CA LEU A 88 -0.96 3.16 -7.32
C LEU A 88 -1.92 3.56 -6.19
N GLN A 89 -2.94 2.74 -5.92
CA GLN A 89 -3.90 2.98 -4.85
C GLN A 89 -3.20 3.03 -3.48
N LEU A 90 -2.31 2.09 -3.19
CA LEU A 90 -1.52 2.08 -1.95
C LEU A 90 -0.60 3.31 -1.83
N LEU A 91 -0.07 3.79 -2.95
CA LEU A 91 0.72 5.01 -2.99
C LEU A 91 -0.13 6.24 -2.65
N LEU A 92 -1.33 6.35 -3.26
CA LEU A 92 -2.26 7.44 -3.02
C LEU A 92 -2.88 7.40 -1.62
N ASP A 93 -3.12 6.21 -1.08
CA ASP A 93 -3.63 6.02 0.29
C ASP A 93 -2.64 6.58 1.33
N GLY A 94 -1.34 6.41 1.10
CA GLY A 94 -0.30 7.07 1.90
C GLY A 94 -0.42 8.60 1.91
N TYR A 95 -0.88 9.23 0.83
CA TYR A 95 -1.17 10.67 0.80
C TYR A 95 -2.49 11.01 1.50
N ASN A 96 -3.54 10.21 1.30
CA ASN A 96 -4.83 10.39 1.98
C ASN A 96 -4.68 10.34 3.50
N SER A 97 -3.84 9.43 4.00
CA SER A 97 -3.49 9.32 5.42
C SER A 97 -2.74 10.54 5.98
N LEU A 98 -2.25 11.47 5.15
CA LEU A 98 -1.63 12.71 5.60
C LEU A 98 -2.67 13.84 5.71
N PHE A 99 -3.70 13.84 4.85
CA PHE A 99 -4.83 14.77 4.97
C PHE A 99 -5.63 14.52 6.24
N THR A 100 -5.74 13.28 6.71
CA THR A 100 -6.40 12.94 7.98
C THR A 100 -5.67 13.49 9.21
N VAL A 101 -4.36 13.77 9.11
CA VAL A 101 -3.58 14.38 10.19
C VAL A 101 -3.49 15.90 10.05
N LEU A 102 -3.50 16.43 8.83
CA LEU A 102 -3.43 17.86 8.55
C LEU A 102 -4.77 18.60 8.69
N LEU A 103 -5.89 17.91 8.44
CA LEU A 103 -7.23 18.43 8.64
C LEU A 103 -8.00 17.50 9.59
N PRO A 104 -8.04 17.81 10.90
CA PRO A 104 -9.00 17.18 11.80
C PRO A 104 -10.40 17.61 11.38
N THR A 105 -11.02 16.85 10.48
CA THR A 105 -12.38 17.10 10.03
C THR A 105 -13.31 16.82 11.20
N THR A 106 -13.95 17.87 11.72
CA THR A 106 -15.00 17.89 12.76
C THR A 106 -14.54 17.83 14.22
N GLY A 107 -14.37 19.01 14.84
CA GLY A 107 -14.81 19.38 16.20
C GLY A 107 -14.33 18.57 17.42
N THR A 108 -13.63 17.47 17.21
CA THR A 108 -13.04 16.60 18.22
C THR A 108 -11.57 16.58 17.90
N ILE A 109 -10.75 17.16 18.78
CA ILE A 109 -9.31 16.99 18.73
C ILE A 109 -9.07 15.53 19.12
N ALA A 110 -9.26 14.62 18.16
CA ALA A 110 -8.95 13.21 18.35
C ALA A 110 -7.43 13.11 18.41
N HIS A 111 -6.92 12.65 19.55
CA HIS A 111 -5.49 12.44 19.76
C HIS A 111 -4.93 11.55 18.64
N THR A 112 -4.05 12.12 17.82
CA THR A 112 -3.49 11.46 16.63
C THR A 112 -2.22 10.69 16.98
N ASP A 113 -1.79 9.79 16.09
CA ASP A 113 -0.52 9.09 16.23
C ASP A 113 0.69 10.06 16.26
N ALA A 114 0.55 11.25 15.64
CA ALA A 114 1.54 12.31 15.72
C ALA A 114 1.61 12.95 17.11
N ASP A 115 0.47 13.07 17.80
CA ASP A 115 0.41 13.55 19.18
C ASP A 115 1.05 12.53 20.14
N THR A 116 0.78 11.23 19.93
CA THR A 116 1.44 10.16 20.69
C THR A 116 2.95 10.18 20.52
N LEU A 117 3.46 10.44 19.30
CA LEU A 117 4.90 10.61 19.10
C LEU A 117 5.44 11.89 19.71
N ALA A 118 4.68 12.97 19.70
CA ALA A 118 5.09 14.22 20.32
C ALA A 118 5.27 14.07 21.83
N GLU A 119 4.36 13.34 22.50
CA GLU A 119 4.49 13.01 23.93
C GLU A 119 5.72 12.15 24.23
N ILE A 120 6.02 11.17 23.38
CA ILE A 120 7.13 10.22 23.62
C ILE A 120 8.50 10.84 23.29
N THR A 121 8.57 11.71 22.28
CA THR A 121 9.82 12.20 21.70
C THR A 121 10.12 13.66 22.04
N HIS A 122 9.15 14.35 22.64
CA HIS A 122 9.17 15.79 22.92
C HIS A 122 9.34 16.68 21.69
N LEU A 123 9.23 16.12 20.48
CA LEU A 123 9.22 16.87 19.22
C LEU A 123 7.77 17.24 18.86
N PRO A 124 7.51 18.42 18.27
CA PRO A 124 6.15 18.81 17.89
C PRO A 124 5.50 17.80 16.93
N ALA A 125 4.19 17.56 17.06
CA ALA A 125 3.44 16.65 16.18
C ALA A 125 3.65 16.99 14.68
N PHE A 126 3.70 18.28 14.34
CA PHE A 126 3.96 18.75 12.97
C PHE A 126 5.30 18.24 12.38
N PHE A 127 6.33 18.07 13.21
CA PHE A 127 7.62 17.52 12.76
C PHE A 127 7.44 16.09 12.22
N TRP A 128 6.67 15.25 12.94
CA TRP A 128 6.40 13.88 12.54
C TRP A 128 5.53 13.80 11.28
N VAL A 129 4.51 14.66 11.17
CA VAL A 129 3.69 14.78 9.96
C VAL A 129 4.53 15.18 8.75
N ALA A 130 5.39 16.19 8.89
CA ALA A 130 6.27 16.64 7.84
C ALA A 130 7.29 15.56 7.44
N LEU A 131 7.81 14.81 8.43
CA LEU A 131 8.74 13.70 8.19
C LEU A 131 8.08 12.57 7.40
N TRP A 132 6.88 12.14 7.80
CA TRP A 132 6.12 11.13 7.07
C TRP A 132 5.75 11.60 5.66
N LEU A 133 5.31 12.85 5.51
CA LEU A 133 5.01 13.46 4.20
C LEU A 133 6.24 13.48 3.30
N ALA A 134 7.39 13.92 3.80
CA ALA A 134 8.63 13.95 3.04
C ALA A 134 9.06 12.54 2.64
N PHE A 135 9.02 11.58 3.56
CA PHE A 135 9.41 10.19 3.29
C PHE A 135 8.49 9.55 2.24
N SER A 136 7.18 9.63 2.43
CA SER A 136 6.19 9.08 1.50
C SER A 136 6.29 9.73 0.12
N THR A 137 6.50 11.05 0.06
CA THR A 137 6.66 11.78 -1.20
C THR A 137 7.95 11.40 -1.94
N ILE A 138 9.07 11.32 -1.24
CA ILE A 138 10.35 10.91 -1.84
C ILE A 138 10.27 9.49 -2.39
N LEU A 139 9.66 8.58 -1.63
CA LEU A 139 9.51 7.18 -2.03
C LEU A 139 8.57 7.04 -3.22
N ALA A 140 7.40 7.69 -3.18
CA ALA A 140 6.44 7.77 -4.28
C ALA A 140 7.09 8.30 -5.56
N TRP A 141 7.78 9.43 -5.45
CA TRP A 141 8.46 10.08 -6.57
C TRP A 141 9.55 9.18 -7.16
N ARG A 142 10.38 8.54 -6.33
CA ARG A 142 11.43 7.61 -6.81
C ARG A 142 10.82 6.41 -7.54
N LEU A 143 9.73 5.84 -7.03
CA LEU A 143 9.07 4.68 -7.65
C LEU A 143 8.40 5.04 -8.97
N LEU A 144 7.68 6.16 -9.03
CA LEU A 144 7.09 6.65 -10.27
C LEU A 144 8.18 6.95 -11.30
N ARG A 145 9.28 7.58 -10.88
CA ARG A 145 10.42 7.86 -11.75
C ARG A 145 11.06 6.56 -12.27
N LEU A 146 11.23 5.54 -11.43
CA LEU A 146 11.76 4.24 -11.85
C LEU A 146 10.81 3.51 -12.82
N ALA A 147 9.50 3.58 -12.57
CA ALA A 147 8.48 3.01 -13.44
C ALA A 147 8.38 3.74 -14.79
N TRP A 148 8.62 5.06 -14.81
CA TRP A 148 8.66 5.87 -16.03
C TRP A 148 9.95 5.69 -16.83
N ILE A 149 11.09 5.47 -16.17
CA ILE A 149 12.40 5.26 -16.85
C ILE A 149 12.54 3.82 -17.38
N ASN A 150 11.90 2.85 -16.74
CA ASN A 150 11.76 1.49 -17.27
C ASN A 150 10.32 1.25 -17.74
N PRO A 151 9.89 1.84 -18.88
CA PRO A 151 8.72 1.32 -19.56
C PRO A 151 9.08 -0.12 -19.94
N SER A 152 8.48 -1.08 -19.25
CA SER A 152 8.45 -2.47 -19.71
C SER A 152 8.12 -2.47 -21.21
N ALA A 153 9.02 -3.08 -21.98
CA ALA A 153 9.14 -3.08 -23.44
C ALA A 153 7.82 -3.32 -24.23
N PRO A 154 7.80 -3.01 -25.55
CA PRO A 154 6.62 -2.79 -26.40
C PRO A 154 5.67 -4.00 -26.59
N PRO A 155 4.51 -3.80 -27.28
CA PRO A 155 3.33 -4.65 -27.20
C PRO A 155 3.57 -6.08 -27.67
N ILE A 156 2.73 -6.99 -27.18
CA ILE A 156 2.66 -8.40 -27.57
C ILE A 156 2.66 -8.47 -29.10
N ASP A 157 3.79 -8.85 -29.68
CA ASP A 157 3.85 -9.27 -31.08
C ASP A 157 3.02 -10.56 -31.13
N HIS A 158 1.81 -10.47 -31.67
CA HIS A 158 1.10 -11.66 -32.10
C HIS A 158 2.00 -12.34 -33.14
N PRO A 159 2.33 -13.63 -33.00
CA PRO A 159 2.88 -14.36 -34.11
C PRO A 159 1.91 -14.19 -35.28
N ARG A 160 2.37 -13.55 -36.36
CA ARG A 160 1.76 -13.77 -37.66
C ARG A 160 2.09 -15.20 -38.02
N ASP A 161 1.22 -16.11 -37.64
CA ASP A 161 1.31 -17.47 -38.15
C ASP A 161 0.91 -17.47 -39.64
N PRO A 162 1.59 -18.30 -40.45
CA PRO A 162 1.66 -18.20 -41.91
C PRO A 162 0.39 -18.61 -42.67
#